data_AF-A0A0C2H456-F1
#
_entry.id   AF-A0A0C2H456-F1
#
_cell.length_a   1.000
_cell.length_b   1.000
_cell.length_c   1.000
_cell.angle_alpha   90.00
_cell.angle_beta   90.00
_cell.angle_gamma   90.00
#
_symmetry.space_group_name_H-M   'P 1'
#
loop_
_entity.id
_entity.type
_entity.pdbx_description
1 polymer ?
#
loop_
_entity_poly.entity_id
_entity_poly.type
_entity_poly.pdbx_seq_one_letter_code
_entity_poly.pdbx_strand_id
1 'polypeptide(L)' 'MDYSVWAILEEKACAKRYGSVDALKPSLKKAWEDIPQDHLRAAVESYPKRLKAVIKAKGVHIE' A
#
# COMPACT_ATOMS: atom_id res chain seq x y z
N MET A 1 -2.37 -5.80 -3.72
CA MET A 1 -1.87 -5.00 -2.59
C MET A 1 -2.67 -3.72 -2.55
N ASP A 2 -3.08 -3.26 -1.36
CA ASP A 2 -3.86 -2.02 -1.26
C ASP A 2 -2.98 -0.80 -1.60
N TYR A 3 -3.58 0.22 -2.24
CA TYR A 3 -2.84 1.42 -2.66
C TYR A 3 -2.28 2.20 -1.47
N SER A 4 -2.98 2.23 -0.33
CA SER A 4 -2.52 2.94 0.86
C SER A 4 -1.27 2.29 1.46
N VAL A 5 -1.24 0.96 1.46
CA VAL A 5 -0.09 0.18 1.95
C VAL A 5 1.09 0.30 0.98
N TRP A 6 0.82 0.31 -0.33
CA TRP A 6 1.88 0.53 -1.33
C TRP A 6 2.49 1.93 -1.20
N ALA A 7 1.68 2.98 -1.01
CA ALA A 7 2.16 4.35 -0.84
C ALA A 7 3.13 4.48 0.34
N ILE A 8 2.84 3.83 1.47
CA ILE A 8 3.73 3.81 2.66
C ILE A 8 5.06 3.11 2.33
N LEU A 9 5.00 1.97 1.63
CA LEU A 9 6.22 1.25 1.25
C LEU A 9 7.05 2.06 0.28
N GLU A 10 6.44 2.71 -0.70
CA GLU A 10 7.12 3.57 -1.66
C GLU A 10 7.78 4.76 -0.94
N GLU A 11 7.05 5.46 -0.07
CA GLU A 11 7.58 6.57 0.70
C GLU A 11 8.80 6.15 1.55
N LYS A 12 8.68 5.04 2.29
CA LYS A 12 9.75 4.60 3.22
C LYS A 12 10.91 3.91 2.51
N ALA A 13 10.62 3.02 1.57
CA ALA A 13 11.63 2.18 0.95
C ALA A 13 12.24 2.81 -0.30
N CYS A 14 11.56 3.71 -1.01
CA CYS A 14 12.06 4.37 -2.22
C CYS A 14 12.54 5.82 -1.98
N ALA A 15 12.63 6.27 -0.72
CA ALA A 15 13.20 7.58 -0.36
C ALA A 15 14.64 7.79 -0.85
N LYS A 16 15.37 6.71 -1.13
CA LYS A 16 16.71 6.74 -1.74
C LYS A 16 16.76 5.89 -3.00
N ARG A 17 17.69 6.21 -3.90
CA ARG A 17 17.95 5.39 -5.09
C ARG A 17 18.76 4.15 -4.71
N TYR A 18 18.42 3.02 -5.31
CA TYR A 18 19.14 1.76 -5.17
C TYR A 18 19.77 1.37 -6.50
N GLY A 19 21.01 0.87 -6.46
CA GLY A 19 21.71 0.42 -7.67
C GLY A 19 21.27 -0.96 -8.17
N SER A 20 20.48 -1.70 -7.38
CA SER A 20 19.97 -3.01 -7.76
C SER A 20 18.69 -3.35 -6.99
N VAL A 21 17.92 -4.30 -7.53
CA VAL A 21 16.72 -4.82 -6.85
C VAL A 21 17.09 -5.53 -5.55
N ASP A 22 18.24 -6.22 -5.50
CA ASP A 22 18.69 -6.90 -4.28
C ASP A 22 19.04 -5.92 -3.15
N ALA A 23 19.48 -4.70 -3.47
CA ALA A 23 19.67 -3.66 -2.48
C ALA A 23 18.34 -3.03 -2.00
N LEU A 24 17.29 -3.05 -2.84
CA LEU A 24 15.95 -2.55 -2.51
C LEU A 24 15.18 -3.51 -1.58
N LYS A 25 15.26 -4.83 -1.82
CA LYS A 25 14.50 -5.87 -1.09
C LYS A 25 14.57 -5.74 0.44
N PRO A 26 15.75 -5.56 1.08
CA PRO A 26 15.84 -5.39 2.54
C PRO A 26 15.13 -4.14 3.03
N SER A 27 15.14 -3.06 2.24
CA SER A 27 14.51 -1.80 2.62
C SER A 27 12.99 -1.90 2.57
N LEU A 28 12.45 -2.61 1.58
CA LEU A 28 11.02 -2.93 1.50
C LEU A 28 10.57 -3.82 2.68
N LYS A 29 11.36 -4.82 3.05
CA LYS A 29 11.06 -5.68 4.21
C LYS A 29 11.02 -4.89 5.51
N LYS A 30 12.02 -4.03 5.74
CA LYS A 30 12.04 -3.15 6.91
C LYS A 30 10.85 -2.20 6.91
N ALA A 31 10.56 -1.56 5.77
CA ALA A 31 9.42 -0.65 5.66
C ALA A 31 8.08 -1.37 5.94
N TRP A 32 7.96 -2.64 5.55
CA TRP A 32 6.81 -3.49 5.84
C TRP A 32 6.68 -3.83 7.33
N GLU A 33 7.78 -4.21 7.99
CA GLU A 33 7.80 -4.48 9.43
C GLU A 33 7.50 -3.23 10.27
N ASP A 34 7.89 -2.05 9.77
CA ASP A 34 7.64 -0.75 10.40
C ASP A 34 6.21 -0.21 10.14
N ILE A 35 5.33 -0.93 9.43
CA ILE A 35 3.93 -0.49 9.24
C ILE A 35 3.13 -0.83 10.51
N PRO A 36 2.50 0.15 11.17
CA PRO A 36 1.64 -0.12 12.30
C PRO A 36 0.49 -1.06 11.92
N GLN A 37 0.21 -2.06 12.74
CA GLN A 37 -0.84 -3.04 12.47
C GLN A 37 -2.23 -2.39 12.31
N ASP A 38 -2.48 -1.27 13.00
CA ASP A 38 -3.72 -0.51 12.87
C ASP A 38 -3.89 0.13 11.48
N HIS A 39 -2.80 0.53 10.83
CA HIS A 39 -2.86 1.00 9.43
C HIS A 39 -3.25 -0.14 8.49
N LEU A 40 -2.66 -1.33 8.67
CA LEU A 40 -3.02 -2.51 7.88
C LEU A 40 -4.49 -2.91 8.09
N ARG A 41 -4.96 -2.84 9.35
CA ARG A 41 -6.36 -3.08 9.69
C ARG A 41 -7.29 -2.09 8.99
N ALA A 42 -7.00 -0.79 9.08
CA ALA A 42 -7.80 0.25 8.44
C ALA A 42 -7.85 0.08 6.90
N ALA A 43 -6.72 -0.27 6.28
CA ALA A 43 -6.69 -0.55 4.83
C ALA A 43 -7.62 -1.71 4.45
N VAL A 44 -7.60 -2.80 5.21
CA VAL A 44 -8.48 -3.97 5.00
C VAL A 44 -9.95 -3.61 5.25
N GLU A 45 -10.25 -2.92 6.35
CA GLU A 45 -11.61 -2.50 6.71
C GLU A 45 -12.21 -1.49 5.71
N SER A 46 -11.38 -0.72 5.01
CA SER A 46 -11.83 0.20 3.96
C SER A 46 -12.29 -0.50 2.69
N TYR A 47 -11.83 -1.74 2.44
CA TYR A 47 -12.02 -2.44 1.17
C TYR A 47 -13.50 -2.71 0.83
N PRO A 48 -14.35 -3.21 1.75
CA PRO A 48 -15.77 -3.39 1.47
C PRO A 48 -16.50 -2.09 1.09
N LYS A 49 -16.11 -0.96 1.70
CA LYS A 49 -16.70 0.36 1.38
C LYS A 49 -16.33 0.77 -0.05
N ARG A 50 -15.06 0.62 -0.44
CA ARG A 50 -14.60 0.91 -1.81
C ARG A 50 -15.24 0.00 -2.83
N LEU A 51 -15.35 -1.29 -2.55
CA LEU A 51 -16.01 -2.24 -3.45
C LEU A 51 -17.47 -1.85 -3.72
N LYS A 52 -18.21 -1.46 -2.68
CA LYS A 52 -19.59 -0.95 -2.84
C LYS A 52 -19.64 0.30 -3.72
N ALA A 53 -18.66 1.20 -3.59
CA ALA A 53 -18.57 2.39 -4.43
C ALA A 53 -18.26 2.04 -5.90
N VAL A 54 -17.39 1.06 -6.17
CA VAL A 54 -17.13 0.57 -7.54
C VAL A 54 -18.40 -0.03 -8.16
N ILE A 55 -19.14 -0.82 -7.38
CA ILE A 55 -20.43 -1.41 -7.83
C ILE A 55 -21.41 -0.28 -8.18
N LYS A 56 -21.54 0.75 -7.33
CA LYS A 56 -22.39 1.93 -7.59
C LYS A 56 -21.94 2.69 -8.84
N ALA A 57 -20.64 2.79 -9.06
CA ALA A 57 -20.03 3.41 -10.24
C ALA A 57 -20.06 2.50 -11.48
N LYS A 58 -20.71 1.33 -11.44
CA LYS A 58 -20.79 0.36 -12.54
C LYS A 58 -19.40 -0.05 -13.07
N GLY A 59 -18.43 -0.19 -12.18
CA GLY A 59 -17.07 -0.61 -12.53
C GLY A 59 -16.16 0.51 -13.02
N VAL A 60 -16.61 1.76 -13.04
CA VAL A 60 -15.75 2.92 -13.35
C VAL A 60 -14.76 3.16 -12.20
N HIS A 61 -13.59 3.71 -12.53
CA HIS A 61 -12.60 4.14 -11.55
C HIS A 61 -13.21 5.13 -10.55
N ILE A 62 -12.87 4.94 -9.28
CA ILE A 62 -13.27 5.80 -8.17
C ILE A 62 -12.01 6.23 -7.41
N GLU A 63 -11.97 7.49 -7.00
CA GLU A 63 -10.93 8.07 -6.13
C GLU A 63 -11.26 7.81 -4.65
#